data_AF-A0A1V2IMS9-F1
#
_entry.id   AF-A0A1V2IMS9-F1
#
_cell.length_a   1.000
_cell.length_b   1.000
_cell.length_c   1.000
_cell.angle_alpha   90.00
_cell.angle_beta   90.00
_cell.angle_gamma   90.00
#
_symmetry.space_group_name_H-M   'P 1'
#
loop_
_entity.id
_entity.type
_entity.pdbx_description
1 polymer ?
#
loop_
_entity_poly.entity_id
_entity_poly.type
_entity_poly.pdbx_seq_one_letter_code
_entity_poly.pdbx_strand_id
1 'polypeptide(L)'
;MRGNSILRVPPRAYDPPLHHALDAALGEAGARPKIGRPAGTAQDTIVEVGSNPLSWTVLPADQIAETDSARVHAIPFDPPLTIVGSVITSEDTPSHAAACAVAAFRDATGTHDELDVGNTGRQTTIPSPVSSRRRS
;
A
#
# COMPACT_ATOMS: atom_id res chain seq x y z
N MET A 1 -18.44 4.96 -16.13
CA MET A 1 -18.61 6.31 -15.53
C MET A 1 -17.64 7.28 -16.19
N ARG A 2 -18.12 8.17 -17.07
CA ARG A 2 -17.31 9.30 -17.56
C ARG A 2 -17.66 10.50 -16.69
N GLY A 3 -16.80 10.90 -15.78
CA GLY A 3 -17.14 11.96 -14.84
C GLY A 3 -15.93 12.52 -14.11
N ASN A 4 -15.24 13.45 -14.76
CA ASN A 4 -14.57 14.64 -14.23
C ASN A 4 -14.09 14.63 -12.75
N SER A 5 -13.53 13.53 -12.26
CA SER A 5 -13.02 13.42 -10.90
C SER A 5 -11.63 14.06 -10.80
N ILE A 6 -11.36 14.67 -9.66
CA ILE A 6 -10.12 15.39 -9.38
C ILE A 6 -9.24 14.51 -8.51
N LEU A 7 -8.12 14.07 -9.07
CA LEU A 7 -7.09 13.35 -8.33
C LEU A 7 -6.18 14.34 -7.61
N ARG A 8 -6.08 14.21 -6.30
CA ARG A 8 -5.14 14.94 -5.44
C ARG A 8 -3.94 14.07 -5.17
N VAL A 9 -2.76 14.61 -5.42
CA VAL A 9 -1.48 13.97 -5.14
C VAL A 9 -0.50 15.02 -4.67
N PRO A 10 0.51 14.64 -3.86
CA PRO A 10 1.65 15.50 -3.58
C PRO A 10 2.30 16.00 -4.89
N PRO A 11 2.99 17.15 -4.86
CA PRO A 11 3.78 17.61 -6.00
C PRO A 11 4.72 16.51 -6.52
N ARG A 12 4.78 16.34 -7.85
CA ARG A 12 5.65 15.31 -8.47
C ARG A 12 7.12 15.44 -8.07
N ALA A 13 7.58 16.66 -7.80
CA ALA A 13 8.93 16.90 -7.33
C ALA A 13 9.25 16.26 -5.96
N TYR A 14 8.23 15.95 -5.16
CA TYR A 14 8.38 15.38 -3.83
C TYR A 14 8.17 13.87 -3.79
N ASP A 15 7.39 13.32 -4.74
CA ASP A 15 7.17 11.88 -4.82
C ASP A 15 7.08 11.38 -6.28
N PRO A 16 8.21 11.36 -7.03
CA PRO A 16 8.22 10.80 -8.37
C PRO A 16 7.74 9.34 -8.46
N PRO A 17 8.12 8.42 -7.54
CA PRO A 17 7.67 7.03 -7.57
C PRO A 17 6.14 6.86 -7.54
N LEU A 18 5.44 7.60 -6.67
CA LEU A 18 3.98 7.60 -6.64
C LEU A 18 3.38 8.02 -7.98
N HIS A 19 3.90 9.10 -8.58
CA HIS A 19 3.41 9.57 -9.89
C HIS A 19 3.61 8.52 -10.98
N HIS A 20 4.76 7.84 -11.01
CA HIS A 20 5.00 6.76 -11.95
C HIS A 20 4.04 5.57 -11.78
N ALA A 21 3.78 5.15 -10.55
CA ALA A 21 2.83 4.08 -10.25
C ALA A 21 1.41 4.45 -10.69
N LEU A 22 0.98 5.69 -10.43
CA LEU A 22 -0.34 6.18 -10.83
C LEU A 22 -0.48 6.30 -12.34
N ASP A 23 0.52 6.86 -13.03
CA ASP A 23 0.53 6.98 -14.49
C ASP A 23 0.41 5.61 -15.16
N ALA A 24 1.14 4.60 -14.63
CA ALA A 24 1.06 3.23 -15.12
C ALA A 24 -0.32 2.61 -14.87
N ALA A 25 -0.82 2.62 -13.63
CA ALA A 25 -2.08 1.97 -13.28
C ALA A 25 -3.30 2.63 -13.97
N LEU A 26 -3.35 3.96 -14.02
CA LEU A 26 -4.38 4.70 -14.74
C LEU A 26 -4.23 4.52 -16.25
N GLY A 27 -3.00 4.39 -16.74
CA GLY A 27 -2.62 3.95 -18.07
C GLY A 27 -3.36 2.68 -18.50
N GLU A 28 -3.10 1.60 -17.77
CA GLU A 28 -3.68 0.27 -18.00
C GLU A 28 -5.21 0.26 -17.88
N ALA A 29 -5.76 1.02 -16.92
CA ALA A 29 -7.21 1.14 -16.71
C ALA A 29 -7.92 2.03 -17.75
N GLY A 30 -7.19 2.68 -18.67
CA GLY A 30 -7.76 3.63 -19.64
C GLY A 30 -8.33 4.89 -18.99
N ALA A 31 -7.92 5.21 -17.76
CA ALA A 31 -8.42 6.34 -16.98
C ALA A 31 -7.48 7.55 -17.08
N ARG A 32 -8.05 8.76 -17.16
CA ARG A 32 -7.29 10.02 -17.15
C ARG A 32 -8.03 11.05 -16.28
N PRO A 33 -7.92 10.96 -14.95
CA PRO A 33 -8.51 11.94 -14.04
C PRO A 33 -7.83 13.31 -14.22
N LYS A 34 -8.51 14.39 -13.82
CA LYS A 34 -7.88 15.71 -13.77
C LYS A 34 -7.02 15.78 -12.51
N ILE A 35 -5.75 16.16 -12.66
CA ILE A 35 -4.90 16.44 -11.50
C ILE A 35 -5.34 17.77 -10.88
N GLY A 36 -5.69 17.74 -9.60
CA GLY A 36 -6.05 18.93 -8.83
C GLY A 36 -4.83 19.73 -8.39
N ARG A 37 -5.07 20.81 -7.62
CA ARG A 37 -3.97 21.52 -6.93
C ARG A 37 -3.21 20.52 -6.04
N PRO A 38 -1.87 20.59 -5.97
CA PRO A 38 -1.11 19.75 -5.08
C PRO A 38 -1.59 19.97 -3.64
N ALA A 39 -1.89 18.87 -2.95
CA ALA A 39 -2.20 18.94 -1.55
C ALA A 39 -0.89 19.04 -0.75
N GLY A 40 -0.93 19.75 0.38
CA GLY A 40 0.22 19.97 1.27
C GLY A 40 0.59 18.69 2.03
N THR A 41 0.21 18.62 3.30
CA THR A 41 0.40 17.41 4.13
C THR A 41 -0.67 16.35 3.82
N ALA A 42 -0.48 15.12 4.34
CA ALA A 42 -1.51 14.07 4.24
C ALA A 42 -2.83 14.50 4.91
N GLN A 43 -2.75 15.19 6.05
CA GLN A 43 -3.91 15.76 6.74
C GLN A 43 -4.61 16.83 5.90
N ASP A 44 -3.87 17.73 5.26
CA ASP A 44 -4.45 18.74 4.34
C ASP A 44 -5.15 18.05 3.17
N THR A 45 -4.55 16.98 2.65
CA THR A 45 -5.12 16.17 1.56
C THR A 45 -6.47 15.57 1.98
N ILE A 46 -6.57 15.01 3.18
CA ILE A 46 -7.82 14.42 3.71
C ILE A 46 -8.91 15.50 3.86
N VAL A 47 -8.56 16.68 4.38
CA VAL A 47 -9.51 17.80 4.53
C VAL A 47 -10.01 18.27 3.16
N GLU A 48 -9.12 18.44 2.19
CA GLU A 48 -9.48 18.86 0.83
C GLU A 48 -10.35 17.83 0.11
N VAL A 49 -10.02 16.54 0.23
CA VAL A 49 -10.80 15.43 -0.34
C VAL A 49 -12.19 15.39 0.31
N GLY A 50 -12.27 15.46 1.63
CA GLY A 50 -13.55 15.46 2.36
C GLY A 50 -14.43 16.69 2.10
N SER A 51 -13.89 17.77 1.53
CA SER A 51 -14.63 18.99 1.21
C SER A 51 -15.21 19.01 -0.20
N ASN A 52 -14.81 18.09 -1.09
CA ASN A 52 -15.32 18.02 -2.45
C ASN A 52 -15.64 16.56 -2.84
N PRO A 53 -16.91 16.20 -3.05
CA PRO A 53 -17.31 14.81 -3.33
C PRO A 53 -16.79 14.26 -4.67
N LEU A 54 -16.25 15.12 -5.56
CA LEU A 54 -15.58 14.70 -6.80
C LEU A 54 -14.06 14.61 -6.67
N SER A 55 -13.51 14.89 -5.50
CA SER A 55 -12.09 14.84 -5.21
C SER A 55 -11.74 13.50 -4.56
N TRP A 56 -10.60 12.93 -4.92
CA TRP A 56 -10.08 11.69 -4.34
C TRP A 56 -8.55 11.73 -4.32
N THR A 57 -7.94 10.86 -3.52
CA THR A 57 -6.49 10.72 -3.39
C THR A 57 -6.13 9.25 -3.31
N VAL A 58 -4.85 8.94 -3.49
CA VAL A 58 -4.26 7.66 -3.14
C VAL A 58 -3.46 7.83 -1.86
N LEU A 59 -3.60 6.89 -0.95
CA LEU A 59 -2.84 6.82 0.30
C LEU A 59 -2.39 5.38 0.53
N PRO A 60 -1.22 5.18 1.17
CA PRO A 60 -0.82 3.89 1.71
C PRO A 60 -1.88 3.32 2.66
N ALA A 61 -2.04 1.99 2.68
CA ALA A 61 -3.10 1.31 3.42
C ALA A 61 -3.00 1.51 4.95
N ASP A 62 -1.77 1.59 5.46
CA ASP A 62 -1.44 1.92 6.85
C ASP A 62 -1.91 3.34 7.24
N GLN A 63 -1.69 4.34 6.37
CA GLN A 63 -2.16 5.71 6.62
C GLN A 63 -3.69 5.82 6.59
N ILE A 64 -4.36 4.98 5.78
CA ILE A 64 -5.82 4.88 5.79
C ILE A 64 -6.31 4.29 7.10
N ALA A 65 -5.65 3.23 7.61
CA ALA A 65 -6.01 2.59 8.87
C ALA A 65 -5.89 3.54 10.08
N GLU A 66 -4.99 4.53 10.00
CA GLU A 66 -4.84 5.59 11.00
C GLU A 66 -5.88 6.72 10.88
N THR A 67 -6.61 6.79 9.75
CA THR A 67 -7.57 7.87 9.48
C THR A 67 -8.98 7.50 9.95
N ASP A 68 -9.43 8.05 11.07
CA ASP A 68 -10.78 7.80 11.64
C ASP A 68 -11.84 8.84 11.21
N SER A 69 -11.85 9.22 9.93
CA SER A 69 -12.74 10.28 9.43
C SER A 69 -14.00 9.73 8.76
N ALA A 70 -15.17 10.05 9.32
CA ALA A 70 -16.48 9.69 8.75
C ALA A 70 -16.82 10.40 7.41
N ARG A 71 -16.00 11.36 6.96
CA ARG A 71 -16.23 12.13 5.73
C ARG A 71 -15.57 11.55 4.49
N VAL A 72 -14.68 10.57 4.67
CA VAL A 72 -13.94 9.91 3.58
C VAL A 72 -14.22 8.42 3.61
N HIS A 73 -14.25 7.83 2.42
CA HIS A 73 -14.40 6.40 2.27
C HIS A 73 -13.18 5.87 1.51
N ALA A 74 -12.52 4.87 2.09
CA ALA A 74 -11.38 4.21 1.47
C ALA A 74 -11.85 3.07 0.58
N ILE A 75 -11.39 3.06 -0.67
CA ILE A 75 -11.68 1.99 -1.63
C ILE A 75 -10.33 1.37 -2.02
N PRO A 76 -10.09 0.08 -1.73
CA PRO A 76 -8.88 -0.60 -2.16
C PRO A 76 -8.80 -0.66 -3.69
N PHE A 77 -7.58 -0.58 -4.23
CA PHE A 77 -7.36 -0.87 -5.64
C PHE A 77 -7.43 -2.38 -5.91
N ASP A 78 -8.05 -2.73 -7.03
CA ASP A 78 -8.07 -4.09 -7.58
C ASP A 78 -7.64 -4.06 -9.06
N PRO A 79 -6.44 -4.57 -9.42
CA PRO A 79 -5.45 -5.17 -8.53
C PRO A 79 -4.78 -4.14 -7.60
N PRO A 80 -4.12 -4.58 -6.50
CA PRO A 80 -3.40 -3.68 -5.60
C PRO A 80 -2.38 -2.81 -6.34
N LEU A 81 -2.36 -1.51 -6.03
CA LEU A 81 -1.36 -0.58 -6.57
C LEU A 81 -0.05 -0.72 -5.80
N THR A 82 1.04 -1.05 -6.50
CA THR A 82 2.39 -1.11 -5.92
C THR A 82 3.16 0.18 -6.18
N ILE A 83 3.65 0.81 -5.12
CA ILE A 83 4.57 1.95 -5.19
C ILE A 83 5.95 1.48 -4.74
N VAL A 84 6.97 1.68 -5.57
CA VAL A 84 8.33 1.24 -5.26
C VAL A 84 8.99 2.22 -4.28
N GLY A 85 9.20 1.76 -3.04
CA GLY A 85 10.06 2.43 -2.08
C GLY A 85 11.54 2.13 -2.35
N SER A 86 12.43 3.07 -2.02
CA SER A 86 13.89 2.90 -2.17
C SER A 86 14.63 3.42 -0.95
N VAL A 87 15.62 2.66 -0.49
CA VAL A 87 16.55 3.09 0.57
C VAL A 87 17.81 3.60 -0.11
N ILE A 88 18.11 4.90 0.08
CA ILE A 88 19.30 5.54 -0.50
C ILE A 88 20.32 5.74 0.62
N THR A 89 21.53 5.23 0.44
CA THR A 89 22.64 5.40 1.37
C THR A 89 23.81 6.09 0.66
N SER A 90 24.69 6.76 1.41
CA SER A 90 25.95 7.27 0.86
C SER A 90 26.80 6.12 0.31
N GLU A 91 27.59 6.37 -0.73
CA GLU A 91 28.56 5.39 -1.25
C GLU A 91 29.61 5.01 -0.20
N ASP A 92 29.96 5.96 0.69
CA ASP A 92 30.89 5.73 1.79
C ASP A 92 30.27 4.96 2.97
N THR A 93 28.97 4.62 2.90
CA THR A 93 28.28 3.90 3.98
C THR A 93 28.86 2.50 4.11
N PRO A 94 29.32 2.08 5.30
CA PRO A 94 29.75 0.70 5.51
C PRO A 94 28.64 -0.29 5.12
N SER A 95 29.01 -1.37 4.42
CA SER A 95 28.05 -2.34 3.88
C SER A 95 27.07 -2.90 4.91
N HIS A 96 27.53 -3.12 6.15
CA HIS A 96 26.67 -3.59 7.24
C HIS A 96 25.61 -2.55 7.66
N ALA A 97 25.94 -1.26 7.63
CA ALA A 97 24.99 -0.20 7.97
C ALA A 97 23.90 -0.06 6.89
N ALA A 98 24.28 -0.16 5.61
CA ALA A 98 23.32 -0.22 4.51
C ALA A 98 22.41 -1.46 4.61
N ALA A 99 22.97 -2.63 4.94
CA ALA A 99 22.20 -3.85 5.16
C ALA A 99 21.22 -3.72 6.34
N CYS A 100 21.63 -3.09 7.44
CA CYS A 100 20.75 -2.79 8.57
C CYS A 100 19.60 -1.85 8.18
N ALA A 101 19.88 -0.80 7.40
CA ALA A 101 18.83 0.10 6.90
C ALA A 101 17.82 -0.65 6.03
N VAL A 102 18.29 -1.46 5.08
CA VAL A 102 17.41 -2.30 4.25
C VAL A 102 16.58 -3.25 5.10
N ALA A 103 17.18 -3.89 6.12
CA ALA A 103 16.45 -4.80 7.01
C ALA A 103 15.36 -4.07 7.82
N ALA A 104 15.61 -2.83 8.26
CA ALA A 104 14.65 -2.04 9.03
C ALA A 104 13.43 -1.60 8.20
N PHE A 105 13.59 -1.39 6.89
CA PHE A 105 12.53 -0.92 5.99
C PHE A 105 11.90 -2.03 5.13
N ARG A 106 12.36 -3.29 5.27
CA ARG A 106 11.70 -4.42 4.62
C ARG A 106 10.42 -4.78 5.36
N ASP A 107 9.39 -5.13 4.61
CA ASP A 107 8.18 -5.71 5.18
C ASP A 107 8.53 -6.95 6.01
N ALA A 108 7.88 -7.08 7.16
CA ALA A 108 7.85 -8.35 7.87
C ALA A 108 7.12 -9.34 6.96
N THR A 109 7.85 -10.32 6.39
CA THR A 109 7.22 -11.39 5.62
C THR A 109 6.32 -12.20 6.55
N GLY A 110 5.03 -11.89 6.62
CA GLY A 110 4.09 -12.66 7.45
C GLY A 110 2.66 -12.14 7.52
N THR A 111 1.74 -12.93 6.97
CA THR A 111 0.28 -13.00 7.27
C THR A 111 -0.58 -11.79 6.88
N HIS A 112 -0.93 -11.71 5.58
CA HIS A 112 -2.29 -11.32 5.18
C HIS A 112 -3.20 -12.51 5.52
N ASP A 113 -3.48 -12.69 6.82
CA ASP A 113 -4.40 -13.72 7.28
C ASP A 113 -5.81 -13.26 6.91
N GLU A 114 -6.38 -14.02 5.99
CA GLU A 114 -7.79 -14.14 5.65
C GLU A 114 -8.70 -13.88 6.86
N LEU A 115 -9.36 -12.73 6.90
CA LEU A 115 -10.52 -12.52 7.76
C LEU A 115 -11.70 -13.30 7.16
N ASP A 116 -11.65 -14.62 7.31
CA ASP A 116 -12.80 -15.50 7.20
C ASP A 116 -13.71 -15.24 8.40
N VAL A 117 -14.85 -14.61 8.12
CA VAL A 117 -15.92 -14.38 9.10
C VAL A 117 -16.60 -15.73 9.36
N GLY A 118 -16.08 -16.43 10.37
CA GLY A 118 -16.81 -17.36 11.24
C GLY A 118 -17.77 -18.33 10.55
N ASN A 119 -17.27 -19.52 10.21
CA ASN A 119 -18.11 -20.71 10.24
C ASN A 119 -17.51 -21.81 11.11
N THR A 120 -18.35 -22.32 12.01
CA THR A 120 -18.02 -23.30 13.04
C THR A 120 -17.69 -24.65 12.40
N GLY A 121 -16.46 -25.14 12.57
CA GLY A 121 -16.06 -26.47 12.14
C GLY A 121 -14.79 -26.95 12.85
N ARG A 122 -14.95 -27.79 13.88
CA ARG A 122 -13.85 -28.55 14.50
C ARG A 122 -13.09 -29.35 13.45
N GLN A 123 -11.77 -29.22 13.37
CA GLN A 123 -10.90 -30.42 13.32
C GLN A 123 -9.45 -30.11 13.72
N THR A 124 -9.10 -30.50 14.93
CA THR A 124 -7.71 -30.72 15.36
C THR A 124 -7.20 -31.99 14.69
N THR A 125 -6.06 -31.96 14.00
CA THR A 125 -5.29 -33.18 13.75
C THR A 125 -3.80 -32.84 13.71
N ILE A 126 -3.11 -33.22 14.77
CA ILE A 126 -1.66 -33.40 14.82
C ILE A 126 -1.37 -34.84 14.39
N PRO A 127 -0.38 -35.09 13.51
CA PRO A 127 0.33 -36.35 13.55
C PRO A 127 1.83 -36.11 13.84
N SER A 128 2.30 -36.67 14.96
CA SER A 128 3.72 -36.98 15.19
C SER A 128 4.00 -38.45 14.76
N PRO A 129 5.24 -38.92 14.85
CA PRO A 129 6.16 -39.18 13.74
C PRO A 129 6.21 -40.65 13.32
N VAL A 130 6.52 -40.95 12.06
CA VAL A 130 6.88 -42.32 11.64
C VAL A 130 8.38 -42.43 11.41
N SER A 131 9.02 -43.12 12.35
CA SER A 131 10.32 -43.74 12.20
C SER A 131 10.21 -44.93 11.26
N SER A 132 11.06 -45.01 10.23
CA SER A 132 11.33 -46.29 9.57
C SER A 132 12.83 -46.44 9.27
N ARG A 133 13.46 -47.35 10.01
CA ARG A 133 14.71 -48.03 9.65
C ARG A 133 14.40 -49.12 8.63
N ARG A 134 15.19 -49.21 7.56
CA ARG A 134 15.68 -50.45 6.90
C ARG A 134 16.78 -50.04 5.90
N ARG A 135 18.06 -50.29 6.22
CA ARG A 135 18.87 -51.43 5.73
C ARG A 135 18.71 -51.73 4.24
N SER A 136 19.76 -51.41 3.48
CA SER A 136 20.52 -52.38 2.68
C SER A 136 21.99 -52.10 2.88
#